data_AF-X1K9N8-F1
#
_entry.id   AF-X1K9N8-F1
#
_cell.length_a   1.000
_cell.length_b   1.000
_cell.length_c   1.000
_cell.angle_alpha   90.00
_cell.angle_beta   90.00
_cell.angle_gamma   90.00
#
_symmetry.space_group_name_H-M   'P 1'
#
loop_
_entity.id
_entity.type
_entity.pdbx_description
1 polymer ?
#
loop_
_entity_poly.entity_id
_entity_poly.type
_entity_poly.pdbx_seq_one_letter_code
_entity_poly.pdbx_strand_id
1 'polypeptide(L)'
;MQIVGAVDLKAAEDYLPLPDGSGTVPFSSNLDYILTACQPDVLVDFTTAQATMPAVRITTEHGVNLVIGTTGLTADDINEIDRLAEAHQVGAVVAPNFALGAVLM
;
A
#
# COMPACT_ATOMS: atom_id res chain seq x y z
N MET A 1 5.49 13.54 -5.45
CA MET A 1 4.78 12.58 -4.56
C MET A 1 5.03 13.04 -3.12
N GLN A 2 4.02 13.01 -2.26
CA GLN A 2 4.16 13.34 -0.84
C GLN A 2 3.64 12.16 0.00
N ILE A 3 4.23 11.94 1.17
CA ILE A 3 3.68 10.98 2.14
C ILE A 3 2.58 11.68 2.93
N VAL A 4 1.37 11.12 2.93
CA VAL A 4 0.20 11.70 3.63
C VAL A 4 -0.22 10.90 4.86
N GLY A 5 0.26 9.68 5.02
CA GLY A 5 -0.07 8.80 6.13
C GLY A 5 0.79 7.54 6.11
N ALA A 6 0.82 6.83 7.23
CA ALA A 6 1.55 5.57 7.39
C ALA A 6 0.70 4.56 8.17
N VAL A 7 0.91 3.27 7.87
CA VAL A 7 0.22 2.16 8.54
C VAL A 7 1.25 1.11 8.96
N ASP A 8 1.22 0.69 10.22
CA ASP A 8 1.98 -0.45 10.73
C ASP A 8 1.24 -1.08 11.92
N LEU A 9 1.23 -2.42 12.01
CA LEU A 9 0.60 -3.13 13.13
C LEU A 9 1.21 -2.78 14.50
N LYS A 10 2.45 -2.27 14.52
CA LYS A 10 3.17 -1.85 15.71
C LYS A 10 3.09 -0.34 15.96
N ALA A 11 2.18 0.38 15.28
CA ALA A 11 1.97 1.79 15.53
C ALA A 11 1.62 2.03 17.02
N ALA A 12 2.51 2.72 17.71
CA ALA A 12 2.38 3.06 19.13
C ALA A 12 2.06 4.54 19.36
N GLU A 13 2.27 5.37 18.32
CA GLU A 13 2.00 6.80 18.32
C GLU A 13 1.04 7.14 17.18
N ASP A 14 0.31 8.26 17.32
CA ASP A 14 -0.68 8.70 16.32
C ASP A 14 -0.04 9.41 15.11
N TYR A 15 1.24 9.75 15.20
CA TYR A 15 1.98 10.46 14.17
C TYR A 15 3.37 9.87 13.95
N LEU A 16 3.78 9.74 12.70
CA LEU A 16 5.11 9.27 12.30
C LEU A 16 5.96 10.46 11.82
N PRO A 17 7.11 10.75 12.44
CA PRO A 17 8.04 11.74 11.91
C PRO A 17 8.70 11.25 10.61
N LEU A 18 8.72 12.11 9.60
CA LEU A 18 9.33 11.79 8.32
C LEU A 18 10.87 11.87 8.44
N PRO A 19 11.61 10.93 7.83
CA PRO A 19 13.06 10.82 8.00
C PRO A 19 13.85 11.98 7.38
N ASP A 20 13.24 12.74 6.47
CA ASP A 20 13.82 13.94 5.86
C ASP A 20 13.60 15.22 6.71
N GLY A 21 12.91 15.09 7.84
CA GLY A 21 12.59 16.21 8.74
C GLY A 21 11.49 17.15 8.22
N SER A 22 10.78 16.78 7.15
CA SER A 22 9.74 17.62 6.54
C SER A 22 8.47 17.75 7.39
N GLY A 23 8.30 16.92 8.43
CA GLY A 23 7.17 17.00 9.36
C GLY A 23 6.78 15.65 9.93
N THR A 24 5.51 15.53 10.29
CA THR A 24 4.89 14.29 10.77
C THR A 24 3.64 13.99 9.95
N VAL A 25 3.29 12.71 9.83
CA VAL A 25 2.07 12.25 9.14
C VAL A 25 1.22 11.38 10.06
N PRO A 26 -0.10 11.32 9.89
CA PRO A 26 -0.95 10.39 10.62
C PRO A 26 -0.43 8.96 10.54
N PHE A 27 -0.39 8.27 11.68
CA PHE A 27 0.13 6.92 11.82
C PHE A 27 -0.86 6.07 12.62
N SER A 28 -1.16 4.87 12.12
CA SER A 28 -2.12 3.99 12.78
C SER A 28 -1.85 2.53 12.44
N SER A 29 -2.39 1.62 13.26
CA SER A 29 -2.49 0.20 12.92
C SER A 29 -3.75 -0.13 12.11
N ASN A 30 -4.63 0.85 11.90
CA ASN A 30 -5.85 0.71 11.13
C ASN A 30 -5.71 1.37 9.74
N LEU A 31 -5.64 0.54 8.69
CA LEU A 31 -5.55 1.00 7.30
C LEU A 31 -6.77 1.81 6.87
N ASP A 32 -7.98 1.34 7.19
CA ASP A 32 -9.24 1.99 6.79
C ASP A 32 -9.35 3.42 7.35
N TYR A 33 -8.90 3.61 8.60
CA TYR A 33 -8.81 4.93 9.22
C TYR A 33 -7.87 5.85 8.44
N ILE A 34 -6.67 5.39 8.07
CA ILE A 34 -5.70 6.20 7.33
C ILE A 34 -6.19 6.53 5.92
N LEU A 35 -6.80 5.57 5.21
CA LEU A 35 -7.37 5.80 3.88
C LEU A 35 -8.48 6.86 3.94
N THR A 36 -9.36 6.78 4.94
CA THR A 36 -10.45 7.73 5.13
C THR A 36 -9.94 9.13 5.51
N ALA A 37 -8.99 9.21 6.44
CA ALA A 37 -8.51 10.48 6.99
C ALA A 37 -7.58 11.22 6.01
N CYS A 38 -6.74 10.49 5.28
CA CYS A 38 -5.69 11.07 4.44
C CYS A 38 -6.03 11.09 2.96
N GLN A 39 -6.99 10.28 2.50
CA GLN A 39 -7.43 10.17 1.09
C GLN A 39 -6.24 10.11 0.10
N PRO A 40 -5.32 9.14 0.25
CA PRO A 40 -4.15 9.05 -0.61
C PRO A 40 -4.53 8.66 -2.04
N ASP A 41 -3.78 9.15 -3.03
CA ASP A 41 -3.95 8.73 -4.43
C ASP A 41 -3.40 7.31 -4.68
N VAL A 42 -2.39 6.90 -3.90
CA VAL A 42 -1.65 5.64 -4.07
C VAL A 42 -1.26 5.08 -2.70
N LEU A 43 -1.52 3.79 -2.47
CA LEU A 43 -0.96 2.99 -1.39
C LEU A 43 0.28 2.25 -1.89
N VAL A 44 1.37 2.35 -1.13
CA VAL A 44 2.61 1.59 -1.37
C VAL A 44 2.75 0.53 -0.29
N ASP A 45 2.70 -0.75 -0.68
CA ASP A 45 2.74 -1.90 0.22
C ASP A 45 4.10 -2.63 0.16
N PHE A 46 4.85 -2.51 1.24
CA PHE A 46 6.08 -3.27 1.51
C PHE A 46 5.94 -4.02 2.84
N THR A 47 4.99 -4.94 2.90
CA THR A 47 4.71 -5.71 4.12
C THR A 47 5.02 -7.20 3.91
N THR A 48 4.09 -8.08 4.30
CA THR A 48 4.20 -9.54 4.19
C THR A 48 2.97 -10.06 3.45
N ALA A 49 3.10 -11.21 2.77
CA ALA A 49 2.00 -11.76 1.98
C ALA A 49 0.69 -11.91 2.78
N GLN A 50 0.79 -12.20 4.09
CA GLN A 50 -0.36 -12.29 5.00
C GLN A 50 -1.10 -10.95 5.19
N ALA A 51 -0.39 -9.83 5.14
CA ALA A 51 -0.95 -8.50 5.33
C ALA A 51 -1.42 -7.86 4.00
N THR A 52 -0.79 -8.21 2.89
CA THR A 52 -1.07 -7.61 1.57
C THR A 52 -2.49 -7.87 1.09
N MET A 53 -3.00 -9.10 1.08
CA MET A 53 -4.34 -9.36 0.53
C MET A 53 -5.48 -8.66 1.30
N PRO A 54 -5.49 -8.62 2.65
CA PRO A 54 -6.40 -7.76 3.39
C PRO A 54 -6.26 -6.27 3.02
N ALA A 55 -5.03 -5.77 2.89
CA ALA A 55 -4.77 -4.38 2.53
C ALA A 55 -5.28 -4.05 1.12
N VAL A 56 -5.06 -4.93 0.13
CA VAL A 56 -5.56 -4.79 -1.24
C VAL A 56 -7.07 -4.63 -1.24
N ARG A 57 -7.81 -5.55 -0.61
CA ARG A 57 -9.28 -5.53 -0.60
C ARG A 57 -9.83 -4.20 -0.06
N ILE A 58 -9.30 -3.75 1.08
CA ILE A 58 -9.70 -2.47 1.69
C ILE A 58 -9.33 -1.30 0.75
N THR A 59 -8.12 -1.29 0.22
CA THR A 59 -7.60 -0.16 -0.58
C THR A 59 -8.36 0.00 -1.89
N THR A 60 -8.67 -1.11 -2.57
CA THR A 60 -9.47 -1.08 -3.80
C THR A 60 -10.89 -0.60 -3.55
N GLU A 61 -11.51 -0.97 -2.42
CA GLU A 61 -12.84 -0.46 -2.03
C GLU A 61 -12.86 1.07 -1.84
N HIS A 62 -11.74 1.64 -1.39
CA HIS A 62 -11.55 3.09 -1.26
C HIS A 62 -11.18 3.80 -2.59
N GLY A 63 -11.05 3.06 -3.69
CA GLY A 63 -10.69 3.64 -4.99
C GLY A 63 -9.24 4.14 -5.07
N VAL A 64 -8.36 3.61 -4.22
CA VAL A 64 -6.95 4.01 -4.13
C VAL A 64 -6.08 3.07 -4.97
N ASN A 65 -5.13 3.64 -5.72
CA ASN A 65 -4.22 2.85 -6.55
C ASN A 65 -3.19 2.10 -5.70
N LEU A 66 -2.65 1.00 -6.21
CA LEU A 66 -1.77 0.09 -5.48
C LEU A 66 -0.40 -0.04 -6.13
N VAL A 67 0.65 0.03 -5.30
CA VAL A 67 2.02 -0.35 -5.66
C VAL A 67 2.50 -1.37 -4.62
N ILE A 68 2.59 -2.63 -5.03
CA ILE A 68 2.85 -3.77 -4.15
C ILE A 68 4.24 -4.31 -4.43
N GLY A 69 5.13 -4.16 -3.44
CA GLY A 69 6.47 -4.76 -3.41
C GLY A 69 6.60 -5.97 -2.50
N THR A 70 5.53 -6.37 -1.83
CA THR A 70 5.49 -7.60 -1.04
C THR A 70 5.84 -8.81 -1.89
N THR A 71 6.75 -9.64 -1.40
CA THR A 71 7.13 -10.91 -2.03
C THR A 71 6.35 -12.08 -1.45
N GLY A 72 6.35 -13.22 -2.15
CA GLY A 72 5.67 -14.44 -1.70
C GLY A 72 4.17 -14.49 -2.00
N LEU A 73 3.66 -13.59 -2.85
CA LEU A 73 2.30 -13.68 -3.40
C LEU A 73 2.19 -14.87 -4.36
N THR A 74 1.09 -15.60 -4.27
CA THR A 74 0.76 -16.72 -5.15
C THR A 74 0.14 -16.22 -6.47
N ALA A 75 0.04 -17.11 -7.46
CA ALA A 75 -0.68 -16.79 -8.69
C ALA A 75 -2.16 -16.44 -8.44
N ASP A 76 -2.79 -17.09 -7.45
CA ASP A 76 -4.18 -16.82 -7.07
C ASP A 76 -4.33 -15.44 -6.42
N ASP A 77 -3.36 -15.02 -5.60
CA ASP A 77 -3.32 -13.67 -5.03
C ASP A 77 -3.23 -12.61 -6.13
N ILE A 78 -2.36 -12.82 -7.12
CA ILE A 78 -2.19 -11.90 -8.26
C ILE A 78 -3.48 -11.83 -9.09
N ASN A 79 -4.12 -12.95 -9.36
CA ASN A 79 -5.40 -12.99 -10.09
C ASN A 79 -6.53 -12.30 -9.30
N GLU A 80 -6.51 -12.37 -7.96
CA GLU A 80 -7.46 -11.65 -7.13
C GLU A 80 -7.20 -10.14 -7.16
N ILE A 81 -5.94 -9.70 -7.05
CA ILE A 81 -5.55 -8.28 -7.19
C ILE A 81 -6.03 -7.72 -8.53
N ASP A 82 -5.81 -8.44 -9.63
CA ASP A 82 -6.22 -8.02 -10.98
C ASP A 82 -7.74 -7.82 -11.06
N ARG A 83 -8.53 -8.80 -10.59
CA ARG A 83 -10.00 -8.69 -10.56
C ARG A 83 -10.50 -7.53 -9.70
N LEU A 84 -9.89 -7.29 -8.54
CA LEU A 84 -10.27 -6.19 -7.65
C LEU A 84 -9.91 -4.83 -8.28
N ALA A 85 -8.74 -4.74 -8.91
CA ALA A 85 -8.32 -3.54 -9.62
C ALA A 85 -9.28 -3.18 -10.75
N GLU A 86 -9.69 -4.16 -11.57
CA GLU A 86 -10.68 -3.97 -12.62
C GLU A 86 -12.06 -3.58 -12.06
N ALA A 87 -12.53 -4.28 -11.03
CA ALA A 87 -13.87 -4.06 -10.46
C ALA A 87 -14.01 -2.65 -9.84
N HIS A 88 -12.95 -2.15 -9.19
CA HIS A 88 -12.93 -0.85 -8.55
C HIS A 88 -12.32 0.27 -9.43
N GLN A 89 -11.93 -0.05 -10.65
CA GLN A 89 -11.31 0.87 -11.61
C GLN A 89 -10.06 1.59 -11.08
N VAL A 90 -9.20 0.87 -10.35
CA VAL A 90 -7.94 1.38 -9.81
C VAL A 90 -6.74 0.76 -10.53
N GLY A 91 -5.62 1.48 -10.59
CA GLY A 91 -4.36 0.93 -11.07
C GLY A 91 -3.67 0.09 -10.00
N ALA A 92 -3.08 -1.06 -10.38
CA ALA A 92 -2.27 -1.89 -9.49
C ALA A 92 -0.96 -2.29 -10.16
N VAL A 93 0.16 -2.10 -9.46
CA VAL A 93 1.49 -2.58 -9.87
C VAL A 93 1.96 -3.61 -8.84
N VAL A 94 2.15 -4.86 -9.28
CA VAL A 94 2.75 -5.91 -8.45
C VAL A 94 4.17 -6.17 -8.95
N ALA A 95 5.16 -5.71 -8.20
CA ALA A 95 6.56 -5.81 -8.59
C ALA A 95 7.40 -6.34 -7.41
N PRO A 96 7.68 -7.66 -7.32
CA PRO A 96 8.48 -8.23 -6.24
C PRO A 96 9.95 -7.80 -6.27
N ASN A 97 10.37 -7.03 -7.30
CA ASN A 97 11.68 -6.43 -7.42
C ASN A 97 11.56 -5.00 -7.98
N PHE A 98 11.98 -4.02 -7.18
CA PHE A 98 11.99 -2.59 -7.53
C PHE A 98 13.36 -2.06 -7.97
N ALA A 99 14.36 -2.93 -8.12
CA ALA A 99 15.66 -2.51 -8.62
C ALA A 99 15.55 -2.11 -10.09
N LEU A 100 15.72 -0.82 -10.38
CA LEU A 100 15.64 -0.27 -11.74
C LEU A 100 16.56 -1.04 -12.72
N GLY A 101 17.73 -1.47 -12.26
CA GLY A 101 18.66 -2.27 -13.06
C GLY A 101 18.15 -3.66 -13.42
N ALA A 102 17.28 -4.27 -12.62
CA ALA A 102 16.67 -5.57 -12.95
C ALA A 102 15.43 -5.42 -13.84
N VAL A 103 14.78 -4.24 -13.82
CA VAL A 103 13.59 -3.94 -14.63
C VAL A 103 13.96 -3.43 -16.03
N LEU A 104 15.12 -2.80 -16.19
CA LEU A 104 15.61 -2.25 -17.47
C LEU A 104 16.50 -3.21 -18.29
N MET A 105 16.78 -4.42 -17.79
CA MET A 105 17.61 -5.44 -18.46
C MET A 105 16.75 -6.61 -18.93
#